data_AF-X1EID9-F1
#
_entry.id   AF-X1EID9-F1
#
_cell.length_a   1.000
_cell.length_b   1.000
_cell.length_c   1.000
_cell.angle_alpha   90.00
_cell.angle_beta   90.00
_cell.angle_gamma   90.00
#
_symmetry.space_group_name_H-M   'P 1'
#
loop_
_entity.id
_entity.type
_entity.pdbx_description
1 polymer ?
#
loop_
_entity_poly.entity_id
_entity_poly.type
_entity_poly.pdbx_seq_one_letter_code
_entity_poly.pdbx_strand_id
1 'polypeptide(L)'
;MAKLAVDRASMKKSFDMSKDMIVAEPAHILLAAHGYPNAHEYITKLTLKSQKTGKPFTELLFQDKELKNYLRRFSENQLNILKNPEERYTGIAPQKVEDVCKYWESELKIEIESTGSVYKTGGRNG
;
A
#
# COMPACT_ATOMS: atom_id res chain seq x y z
N MET A 1 -23.01 -17.83 -1.51
CA MET A 1 -22.23 -16.64 -1.11
C MET A 1 -23.09 -15.46 -0.63
N ALA A 2 -24.32 -15.66 -0.13
CA ALA A 2 -25.27 -14.56 0.09
C ALA A 2 -25.05 -13.71 1.35
N LYS A 3 -24.02 -13.98 2.18
CA LYS A 3 -23.81 -13.26 3.47
C LYS A 3 -22.33 -13.08 3.83
N LEU A 4 -21.47 -12.73 2.88
CA LEU A 4 -20.17 -12.15 3.24
C LEU A 4 -20.37 -10.67 3.56
N ALA A 5 -20.26 -10.29 4.83
CA ALA A 5 -20.28 -8.88 5.24
C ALA A 5 -18.84 -8.40 5.42
N VAL A 6 -18.44 -7.37 4.67
CA VAL A 6 -17.11 -6.78 4.77
C VAL A 6 -17.09 -5.76 5.92
N ASP A 7 -16.28 -6.01 6.94
CA ASP A 7 -15.99 -5.04 7.99
C ASP A 7 -14.79 -4.16 7.59
N ARG A 8 -15.11 -3.04 6.94
CA ARG A 8 -14.13 -2.06 6.50
C ARG A 8 -13.39 -1.38 7.67
N ALA A 9 -14.05 -1.22 8.82
CA ALA A 9 -13.45 -0.56 9.97
C ALA A 9 -12.34 -1.43 10.58
N SER A 10 -12.61 -2.73 10.72
CA SER A 10 -11.59 -3.67 11.19
C SER A 10 -10.42 -3.79 10.21
N MET A 11 -10.67 -3.84 8.90
CA MET A 11 -9.61 -3.83 7.90
C MET A 11 -8.72 -2.57 7.99
N LYS A 12 -9.33 -1.38 8.13
CA LYS A 12 -8.60 -0.13 8.28
C LYS A 12 -7.76 -0.12 9.56
N LYS A 13 -8.32 -0.60 10.68
CA LYS A 13 -7.61 -0.71 11.96
C LYS A 13 -6.40 -1.64 11.84
N SER A 14 -6.55 -2.82 11.24
CA SER A 14 -5.46 -3.77 11.02
C SER A 14 -4.38 -3.19 10.11
N PHE A 15 -4.77 -2.48 9.05
CA PHE A 15 -3.84 -1.77 8.19
C PHE A 15 -3.09 -0.67 8.96
N ASP A 16 -3.78 0.15 9.74
CA ASP A 16 -3.15 1.25 10.50
C ASP A 16 -2.12 0.75 11.52
N MET A 17 -2.32 -0.45 12.07
CA MET A 17 -1.35 -1.09 12.98
C MET A 17 -0.06 -1.51 12.28
N SER A 18 -0.09 -1.78 10.97
CA SER A 18 1.06 -2.25 10.19
C SER A 18 1.53 -1.27 9.13
N LYS A 19 0.84 -0.14 8.92
CA LYS A 19 1.06 0.81 7.81
C LYS A 19 2.50 1.28 7.69
N ASP A 20 3.15 1.53 8.81
CA ASP A 20 4.52 2.03 8.86
C ASP A 20 5.52 0.97 8.41
N MET A 21 5.20 -0.30 8.62
CA MET A 21 6.00 -1.45 8.20
C MET A 21 5.75 -1.84 6.74
N ILE A 22 4.58 -1.53 6.19
CA ILE A 22 4.26 -1.75 4.77
C ILE A 22 5.19 -0.92 3.86
N VAL A 23 5.73 0.20 4.35
CA VAL A 23 6.69 1.05 3.63
C VAL A 23 8.05 0.36 3.39
N ALA A 24 8.40 -0.67 4.16
CA ALA A 24 9.71 -1.31 4.07
C ALA A 24 9.99 -1.89 2.68
N GLU A 25 9.01 -2.58 2.11
CA GLU A 25 9.17 -3.25 0.82
C GLU A 25 9.33 -2.26 -0.37
N PRO A 26 8.50 -1.22 -0.54
CA PRO A 26 8.73 -0.22 -1.57
C PRO A 26 10.01 0.59 -1.33
N ALA A 27 10.39 0.84 -0.06
CA ALA A 27 11.67 1.51 0.24
C ALA A 27 12.86 0.69 -0.27
N HIS A 28 12.86 -0.63 -0.04
CA HIS A 28 13.89 -1.53 -0.55
C HIS A 28 13.94 -1.52 -2.09
N ILE A 29 12.80 -1.66 -2.76
CA ILE A 29 12.74 -1.67 -4.24
C ILE A 29 13.30 -0.37 -4.81
N LEU A 30 12.88 0.77 -4.27
CA LEU A 30 13.32 2.08 -4.76
C LEU A 30 14.81 2.32 -4.51
N LEU A 31 15.33 1.95 -3.33
CA LEU A 31 16.75 2.05 -3.02
C LEU A 31 17.60 1.18 -3.96
N ALA A 32 17.17 -0.07 -4.20
CA ALA A 32 17.83 -0.96 -5.16
C ALA A 32 17.83 -0.37 -6.58
N ALA A 33 16.70 0.17 -7.03
CA ALA A 33 16.56 0.82 -8.33
C ALA A 33 17.48 2.05 -8.49
N HIS A 34 17.79 2.75 -7.40
CA HIS A 34 18.71 3.89 -7.38
C HIS A 34 20.18 3.50 -7.13
N GLY A 35 20.49 2.21 -7.09
CA GLY A 35 21.84 1.65 -6.98
C GLY A 35 22.39 1.59 -5.56
N TYR A 36 21.52 1.62 -4.54
CA TYR A 36 21.96 1.47 -3.15
C TYR A 36 22.44 0.02 -2.90
N PRO A 37 23.68 -0.18 -2.42
CA PRO A 37 24.22 -1.53 -2.22
C PRO A 37 23.51 -2.24 -1.07
N ASN A 38 23.19 -3.53 -1.25
CA ASN A 38 22.54 -4.35 -0.22
C ASN A 38 21.25 -3.73 0.35
N ALA A 39 20.47 -3.03 -0.48
CA ALA A 39 19.24 -2.32 -0.07
C ALA A 39 18.29 -3.18 0.75
N HIS A 40 18.12 -4.45 0.37
CA HIS A 40 17.28 -5.39 1.10
C HIS A 40 17.74 -5.54 2.56
N GLU A 41 19.01 -5.90 2.76
CA GLU A 41 19.59 -6.13 4.08
C GLU A 41 19.57 -4.87 4.95
N TYR A 42 19.83 -3.71 4.34
CA TYR A 42 19.79 -2.44 5.05
C TYR A 42 18.40 -2.11 5.58
N ILE A 43 17.37 -2.24 4.73
CA ILE A 43 15.98 -2.05 5.13
C ILE A 43 15.59 -3.08 6.20
N THR A 44 15.97 -4.35 6.08
CA THR A 44 15.72 -5.37 7.11
C THR A 44 16.30 -4.95 8.47
N LYS A 45 17.54 -4.45 8.50
CA LYS A 45 18.16 -3.96 9.75
C LYS A 45 17.41 -2.76 10.32
N LEU A 46 16.97 -1.84 9.47
CA LEU A 46 16.22 -0.66 9.89
C LEU A 46 14.84 -1.03 10.45
N THR A 47 14.17 -2.01 9.84
CA THR A 47 12.93 -2.61 10.33
C THR A 47 13.11 -3.25 11.71
N LEU A 48 14.17 -4.06 11.90
CA LEU A 48 14.47 -4.64 13.21
C LEU A 48 14.76 -3.56 14.26
N LYS A 49 15.41 -2.46 13.88
CA LYS A 49 15.64 -1.30 14.75
C LYS A 49 14.33 -0.62 15.13
N SER A 50 13.41 -0.42 14.19
CA SER A 50 12.06 0.10 14.47
C SER A 50 11.36 -0.76 15.52
N GLN A 51 11.30 -2.07 15.31
CA GLN A 51 10.67 -3.01 16.24
C GLN A 51 11.31 -2.97 17.64
N LYS A 52 12.65 -2.98 17.71
CA LYS A 52 13.38 -2.95 18.99
C LYS A 52 13.21 -1.65 19.77
N THR A 53 13.06 -0.53 19.06
CA THR A 53 13.03 0.81 19.68
C THR A 53 11.62 1.37 19.84
N GLY A 54 10.62 0.75 19.21
CA GLY A 54 9.26 1.28 19.11
C GLY A 54 9.14 2.53 18.25
N LYS A 55 10.22 2.97 17.59
CA LYS A 55 10.20 4.14 16.71
C LYS A 55 9.59 3.79 15.36
N PRO A 56 8.82 4.69 14.73
CA PRO A 56 8.33 4.49 13.37
C PRO A 56 9.48 4.22 12.39
N PHE A 57 9.35 3.18 11.58
CA PHE A 57 10.24 2.84 10.47
C PHE A 57 10.42 4.02 9.53
N THR A 58 9.33 4.72 9.17
CA THR A 58 9.38 5.91 8.32
C THR A 58 10.25 7.02 8.91
N GLU A 59 10.17 7.25 10.22
CA GLU A 59 11.04 8.20 10.92
C GLU A 59 12.51 7.79 10.79
N LEU A 60 12.82 6.52 11.07
CA LEU A 60 14.17 5.99 10.95
C LEU A 60 14.69 6.10 9.51
N LEU A 61 13.84 5.83 8.51
CA LEU A 61 14.17 5.90 7.08
C LEU A 61 14.54 7.32 6.64
N PHE A 62 13.71 8.32 6.98
CA PHE A 62 13.91 9.69 6.53
C PHE A 62 14.98 10.46 7.31
N GLN A 63 15.27 10.05 8.54
CA GLN A 63 16.35 10.64 9.35
C GLN A 63 17.71 9.99 9.11
N ASP A 64 17.76 8.82 8.47
CA ASP A 64 19.01 8.12 8.20
C ASP A 64 19.93 8.95 7.29
N LYS A 65 21.14 9.24 7.77
CA LYS A 65 22.10 10.10 7.07
C LYS A 65 22.61 9.48 5.78
N GLU A 66 22.73 8.16 5.73
CA GLU A 66 23.21 7.41 4.58
C GLU A 66 22.14 7.37 3.50
N LEU A 67 20.90 7.05 3.89
CA LEU A 67 19.77 7.00 2.95
C LEU A 67 19.37 8.38 2.45
N LYS A 68 19.56 9.44 3.23
CA LYS A 68 19.18 10.82 2.85
C LYS A 68 19.76 11.25 1.50
N ASN A 69 20.97 10.79 1.16
CA ASN A 69 21.59 11.11 -0.13
C ASN A 69 20.89 10.41 -1.31
N TYR A 70 20.39 9.18 -1.09
CA TYR A 70 19.64 8.43 -2.10
C TYR A 70 18.20 8.93 -2.20
N LEU A 71 17.54 9.19 -1.07
CA LEU A 71 16.16 9.70 -1.03
C LEU A 71 16.02 11.06 -1.74
N ARG A 72 17.07 11.87 -1.78
CA ARG A 72 17.10 13.13 -2.56
C ARG A 72 17.04 12.91 -4.08
N ARG A 73 17.41 11.74 -4.56
CA ARG A 73 17.35 11.37 -5.98
C ARG A 73 15.99 10.82 -6.37
N PHE A 74 15.11 10.56 -5.41
CA PHE A 74 13.79 10.02 -5.67
C PHE A 74 12.91 11.10 -6.29
N SER A 75 12.07 10.71 -7.26
CA SER A 75 11.04 11.62 -7.77
C SER A 75 9.97 11.88 -6.71
N GLU A 76 9.18 12.94 -6.89
CA GLU A 76 8.05 13.24 -6.01
C GLU A 76 7.09 12.06 -5.88
N ASN A 77 6.81 11.36 -7.00
CA ASN A 77 5.97 10.17 -6.99
C ASN A 77 6.57 9.03 -6.14
N GLN A 78 7.88 8.79 -6.25
CA GLN A 78 8.57 7.78 -5.45
C GLN A 78 8.57 8.12 -3.96
N LEU A 79 8.80 9.38 -3.61
CA LEU A 79 8.67 9.86 -2.24
C LEU A 79 7.23 9.74 -1.72
N ASN A 80 6.24 9.96 -2.59
CA ASN A 80 4.84 9.87 -2.22
C ASN A 80 4.43 8.42 -1.92
N ILE A 81 4.96 7.43 -2.64
CA ILE A 81 4.77 6.00 -2.33
C ILE A 81 5.25 5.68 -0.91
N LEU A 82 6.37 6.29 -0.47
CA LEU A 82 6.89 6.06 0.88
C LEU A 82 6.12 6.81 1.98
N LYS A 83 5.50 7.94 1.64
CA LYS A 83 4.73 8.76 2.59
C LYS A 83 3.28 8.32 2.73
N ASN A 84 2.67 7.85 1.64
CA ASN A 84 1.27 7.50 1.52
C ASN A 84 1.09 6.14 0.81
N PRO A 85 1.62 5.04 1.38
CA PRO A 85 1.58 3.71 0.77
C PRO A 85 0.15 3.17 0.55
N GLU A 86 -0.81 3.56 1.39
CA GLU A 86 -2.21 3.10 1.34
C GLU A 86 -2.93 3.39 0.01
N GLU A 87 -2.62 4.52 -0.61
CA GLU A 87 -3.28 4.96 -1.85
C GLU A 87 -2.49 4.56 -3.09
N ARG A 88 -1.18 4.35 -2.94
CA ARG A 88 -0.24 4.29 -4.07
C ARG A 88 0.47 2.95 -4.20
N TYR A 89 0.37 2.09 -3.20
CA TYR A 89 1.02 0.78 -3.17
C TYR A 89 0.04 -0.40 -3.22
N THR A 90 -0.98 -0.30 -4.08
CA THR A 90 -1.95 -1.36 -4.36
C THR A 90 -1.64 -2.14 -5.64
N GLY A 91 -0.63 -1.70 -6.40
CA GLY A 91 -0.14 -2.36 -7.61
C GLY A 91 -1.23 -2.51 -8.68
N ILE A 92 -1.22 -3.64 -9.39
CA ILE A 92 -2.17 -3.97 -10.45
C ILE A 92 -3.44 -4.68 -9.93
N ALA A 93 -3.69 -4.65 -8.61
CA ALA A 93 -4.87 -5.30 -8.03
C ALA A 93 -6.19 -4.79 -8.63
N PRO A 94 -6.40 -3.47 -8.81
CA PRO A 94 -7.61 -2.97 -9.47
C PRO A 94 -7.75 -3.48 -10.91
N GLN A 95 -6.65 -3.47 -11.67
CA GLN A 95 -6.63 -3.91 -13.06
C GLN A 95 -6.99 -5.40 -13.18
N LYS A 96 -6.44 -6.26 -12.32
CA LYS A 96 -6.79 -7.69 -12.29
C LYS A 96 -8.27 -7.92 -11.98
N VAL A 97 -8.84 -7.12 -11.08
CA VAL A 97 -10.28 -7.19 -10.78
C VAL A 97 -11.09 -6.86 -12.02
N GLU A 98 -10.76 -5.76 -12.71
CA GLU A 98 -11.43 -5.39 -13.97
C GLU A 98 -11.29 -6.46 -15.05
N ASP A 99 -10.10 -7.02 -15.24
CA ASP A 99 -9.83 -8.05 -16.25
C ASP A 99 -10.66 -9.31 -16.00
N VAL A 100 -10.78 -9.73 -14.73
CA VAL A 100 -11.59 -10.89 -14.33
C VAL A 100 -13.09 -10.60 -14.50
N CYS A 101 -13.57 -9.41 -14.13
CA CYS A 101 -14.97 -9.03 -14.34
C CYS A 101 -15.33 -9.04 -15.84
N LYS A 102 -14.50 -8.38 -16.69
CA LYS A 102 -14.70 -8.35 -18.14
C LYS A 102 -14.72 -9.74 -18.76
N TYR A 103 -13.82 -10.62 -18.32
CA TYR A 103 -13.80 -12.02 -18.77
C TYR A 103 -15.15 -12.70 -18.51
N TRP A 104 -15.64 -12.65 -17.27
CA TRP A 104 -16.91 -13.31 -16.92
C TRP A 104 -18.14 -12.62 -17.50
N GLU A 105 -18.14 -11.30 -17.67
CA GLU A 105 -19.20 -10.57 -18.39
C GLU A 105 -19.32 -11.08 -19.83
N SER A 106 -18.19 -11.27 -20.51
CA SER A 106 -18.15 -11.78 -21.88
C SER A 106 -18.63 -13.23 -21.99
N GLU A 107 -18.17 -14.12 -21.10
CA GLU A 107 -18.58 -15.53 -21.06
C GLU A 107 -20.06 -15.70 -20.71
N LEU A 108 -20.58 -14.90 -19.77
CA LEU A 108 -21.98 -14.97 -19.33
C LEU A 108 -22.94 -14.19 -20.22
N LYS A 109 -22.42 -13.42 -21.19
CA LYS A 109 -23.18 -12.51 -22.07
C LYS A 109 -24.03 -11.52 -21.29
N ILE A 110 -23.50 -11.01 -20.17
CA ILE A 110 -24.19 -10.05 -19.32
C ILE A 110 -23.70 -8.65 -19.71
N GLU A 111 -24.59 -7.81 -20.24
CA GLU A 111 -24.36 -6.38 -20.32
C GLU A 111 -24.67 -5.77 -18.94
N ILE A 112 -23.64 -5.34 -18.22
CA ILE A 112 -23.85 -4.56 -16.99
C ILE A 112 -23.97 -3.09 -17.42
N GLU A 113 -25.19 -2.55 -17.42
CA GLU A 113 -25.39 -1.10 -17.52
C GLU A 113 -24.60 -0.43 -16.39
N SER A 114 -23.68 0.46 -16.77
CA SER A 114 -22.82 1.21 -15.84
C SER A 114 -23.67 2.15 -14.98
N THR A 115 -24.25 1.62 -13.91
CA THR A 115 -24.93 2.44 -12.91
C THR A 115 -23.87 3.08 -12.02
N GLY A 116 -23.59 4.35 -12.33
CA GLY A 116 -22.69 5.18 -11.57
C GLY A 116 -23.07 5.25 -10.07
N SER A 117 -22.03 5.14 -9.25
CA SER A 117 -21.89 5.79 -7.94
C SER A 117 -23.14 5.83 -7.04
N VAL A 118 -23.38 4.77 -6.26
CA VAL A 118 -24.15 4.90 -5.01
C VAL A 118 -23.48 4.11 -3.87
N TYR A 119 -22.39 4.64 -3.33
CA TYR A 119 -22.03 4.34 -1.94
C TYR A 119 -22.82 5.30 -1.03
N LYS A 120 -24.08 4.96 -0.74
CA LYS A 120 -24.79 5.58 0.38
C LYS A 120 -24.35 4.89 1.68
N THR A 121 -23.67 5.66 2.53
CA THR A 121 -23.33 5.34 3.92
C THR A 121 -24.59 4.94 4.68
N GLY A 122 -24.66 3.69 5.13
CA GLY A 122 -25.70 3.21 6.03
C GLY A 122 -25.48 3.75 7.44
N GLY A 123 -26.15 4.85 7.79
CA GLY A 123 -26.36 5.23 9.19
C GLY A 123 -27.36 4.27 9.83
N ARG A 124 -26.98 3.67 10.97
CA ARG A 124 -27.92 3.02 11.90
C ARG A 124 -28.28 4.04 12.98
N ASN A 125 -29.51 4.55 12.91
CA ASN A 125 -30.27 4.97 14.08
C ASN A 125 -31.12 3.77 14.54
N GLY A 126 -31.17 3.53 15.84
CA GLY A 126 -31.96 2.48 16.49
C GLY A 126 -31.21 1.87 17.65
#